data_AF-A0A2K8SDV0-F1
#
_entry.id   AF-A0A2K8SDV0-F1
#
_cell.length_a   1.000
_cell.length_b   1.000
_cell.length_c   1.000
_cell.angle_alpha   90.00
_cell.angle_beta   90.00
_cell.angle_gamma   90.00
#
_symmetry.space_group_name_H-M   'P 1'
#
loop_
_entity.id
_entity.type
_entity.pdbx_description
1 polymer ?
#
loop_
_entity_poly.entity_id
_entity_poly.type
_entity_poly.pdbx_seq_one_letter_code
_entity_poly.pdbx_strand_id
1 'polypeptide(L)'
;MFEKYVNMNKQDMEKDLEEIEKQYKQLLEEEKKIDKKVRKNLWLWFLFPLLGLLFYQIHLKKRKENDKNYYVIKNKKKDIIYVELEIQFLKSKLEKM
;
A
#
# COMPACT_ATOMS: atom_id res chain seq x y z
N MET A 1 7.70 -13.58 13.09
CA MET A 1 6.51 -13.22 12.27
C MET A 1 5.93 -14.46 11.60
N PHE A 2 6.70 -15.21 10.80
CA PHE A 2 6.20 -16.39 10.09
C PHE A 2 6.16 -17.71 10.89
N GLU A 3 6.60 -17.68 12.16
CA GLU A 3 6.63 -18.86 13.05
C GLU A 3 5.25 -19.47 13.26
N LYS A 4 4.18 -18.65 13.27
CA LYS A 4 2.78 -19.10 13.36
C LYS A 4 2.46 -20.15 12.31
N TYR A 5 3.00 -20.00 11.10
CA TYR A 5 2.68 -20.88 9.98
C TYR A 5 3.44 -22.19 9.99
N VAL A 6 4.50 -22.35 10.80
CA VAL A 6 5.39 -23.53 10.79
C VAL A 6 4.60 -24.82 11.03
N ASN A 7 3.67 -24.81 11.97
CA ASN A 7 2.92 -25.98 12.42
C ASN A 7 1.45 -26.01 11.96
N MET A 8 1.01 -25.08 11.10
CA MET A 8 -0.37 -25.07 10.60
C MET A 8 -0.57 -26.19 9.57
N ASN A 9 -1.81 -26.68 9.48
CA ASN A 9 -2.19 -27.59 8.40
C ASN A 9 -2.45 -26.80 7.10
N LYS A 10 -2.55 -27.51 5.97
CA LYS A 10 -2.73 -26.91 4.64
C LYS A 10 -4.03 -26.09 4.53
N GLN A 11 -5.14 -26.62 5.04
CA GLN A 11 -6.45 -25.97 4.96
C GLN A 11 -6.51 -24.67 5.76
N ASP A 12 -5.88 -24.62 6.94
CA ASP A 12 -5.83 -23.42 7.76
C ASP A 12 -4.91 -22.36 7.14
N MET A 13 -3.80 -22.77 6.49
CA MET A 13 -2.95 -21.85 5.73
C MET A 13 -3.66 -21.25 4.50
N GLU A 14 -4.50 -22.03 3.81
CA GLU A 14 -5.30 -21.54 2.68
C GLU A 14 -6.35 -20.51 3.13
N LYS A 15 -7.00 -20.75 4.28
CA LYS A 15 -7.94 -19.78 4.87
C LYS A 15 -7.25 -18.49 5.31
N ASP A 16 -6.13 -18.60 6.02
CA ASP A 16 -5.34 -17.44 6.43
C ASP A 16 -4.85 -16.66 5.20
N LEU A 17 -4.42 -17.35 4.13
CA LEU A 17 -4.02 -16.71 2.89
C LEU A 17 -5.16 -15.88 2.27
N GLU A 18 -6.38 -16.44 2.20
CA GLU A 18 -7.55 -15.73 1.68
C GLU A 18 -7.87 -14.47 2.50
N GLU A 19 -7.80 -14.57 3.83
CA GLU A 19 -8.03 -13.44 4.73
C GLU A 19 -6.96 -12.35 4.55
N ILE A 20 -5.70 -12.73 4.50
CA ILE A 20 -4.57 -11.81 4.34
C ILE A 20 -4.62 -11.13 2.96
N GLU A 21 -5.00 -11.86 1.89
CA GLU A 21 -5.21 -11.26 0.56
C GLU A 21 -6.36 -10.24 0.55
N LYS A 22 -7.42 -10.49 1.33
CA LYS A 22 -8.51 -9.52 1.50
C LYS A 22 -8.04 -8.28 2.24
N GLN A 23 -7.26 -8.43 3.31
CA GLN A 23 -6.63 -7.32 4.03
C GLN A 23 -5.70 -6.51 3.13
N TYR A 24 -4.90 -7.19 2.29
CA TYR A 24 -4.03 -6.54 1.31
C TYR A 24 -4.82 -5.66 0.34
N LYS A 25 -5.94 -6.17 -0.21
CA LYS A 25 -6.82 -5.39 -1.09
C LYS A 25 -7.37 -4.15 -0.38
N GLN A 26 -7.81 -4.28 0.87
CA GLN A 26 -8.30 -3.14 1.66
C GLN A 26 -7.22 -2.08 1.89
N LEU A 27 -6.00 -2.49 2.25
CA LEU A 27 -4.87 -1.58 2.43
C LEU A 27 -4.52 -0.84 1.14
N LEU A 28 -4.56 -1.51 -0.01
CA LEU A 28 -4.37 -0.86 -1.31
C LEU A 28 -5.46 0.16 -1.65
N GLU A 29 -6.72 -0.13 -1.31
CA GLU A 29 -7.80 0.84 -1.50
C GLU A 29 -7.65 2.08 -0.62
N GLU A 30 -7.23 1.89 0.63
CA GLU A 30 -6.95 2.98 1.56
C GLU A 30 -5.77 3.84 1.08
N GLU A 31 -4.69 3.22 0.61
CA GLU A 31 -3.56 3.93 0.01
C GLU A 31 -4.00 4.79 -1.18
N LYS A 32 -4.82 4.22 -2.08
CA LYS A 32 -5.40 4.96 -3.21
C LYS A 32 -6.26 6.14 -2.76
N LYS A 33 -7.06 5.98 -1.71
CA LYS A 33 -7.88 7.08 -1.15
C LYS A 33 -6.99 8.21 -0.62
N ILE A 34 -5.89 7.87 0.07
CA ILE A 34 -4.92 8.83 0.58
C ILE A 34 -4.22 9.54 -0.59
N ASP A 35 -3.74 8.82 -1.61
CA ASP A 35 -3.08 9.41 -2.77
C ASP A 35 -4.02 10.33 -3.57
N LYS A 36 -5.29 9.93 -3.76
CA LYS A 36 -6.33 10.79 -4.36
C LYS A 36 -6.53 12.08 -3.57
N LYS A 37 -6.57 12.01 -2.24
CA LYS A 37 -6.70 13.18 -1.36
C LYS A 37 -5.51 14.13 -1.51
N VAL A 38 -4.30 13.59 -1.57
CA VAL A 38 -3.07 14.37 -1.77
C VAL A 38 -3.04 15.05 -3.13
N ARG A 39 -3.48 14.35 -4.19
CA ARG A 39 -3.51 14.86 -5.57
C ARG A 39 -4.71 15.75 -5.90
N LYS A 40 -5.71 15.85 -5.03
CA LYS A 40 -6.94 16.62 -5.27
C LYS A 40 -6.62 18.05 -5.73
N ASN A 41 -7.22 18.46 -6.84
CA ASN A 41 -7.06 19.78 -7.46
C ASN A 41 -5.64 20.11 -7.98
N LEU A 42 -4.66 19.18 -7.90
CA LEU A 42 -3.35 19.41 -8.54
C LEU A 42 -3.41 19.28 -10.06
N TRP A 43 -4.43 18.59 -10.60
CA TRP A 43 -4.61 18.43 -12.04
C TRP A 43 -4.83 19.77 -12.77
N LEU A 44 -5.30 20.80 -12.07
CA LEU A 44 -5.47 22.15 -12.61
C LEU A 44 -4.15 22.76 -13.08
N TRP A 45 -3.01 22.32 -12.52
CA TRP A 45 -1.70 22.79 -12.95
C TRP A 45 -1.33 22.31 -14.35
N PHE A 46 -1.98 21.27 -14.90
CA PHE A 46 -1.76 20.86 -16.30
C PHE A 46 -2.32 21.85 -17.33
N LEU A 47 -3.13 22.83 -16.91
CA LEU A 47 -3.61 23.90 -17.79
C LEU A 47 -2.53 24.95 -18.12
N PHE A 48 -1.42 24.96 -17.37
CA PHE A 48 -0.31 25.89 -17.60
C PHE A 48 0.78 25.25 -18.47
N PRO A 49 1.07 25.77 -19.68
CA PRO A 49 2.14 25.24 -20.52
C PRO A 49 3.52 25.44 -19.87
N LEU A 50 4.43 24.48 -20.08
CA LEU A 50 5.83 24.38 -19.64
C LEU A 50 6.11 24.44 -18.11
N LEU A 51 5.44 25.32 -17.36
CA LEU A 51 5.65 25.51 -15.92
C LEU A 51 4.66 24.71 -15.05
N GLY A 52 3.53 24.28 -15.62
CA GLY A 52 2.50 23.53 -14.91
C GLY A 52 3.02 22.25 -14.24
N LEU A 53 3.91 21.54 -14.91
CA LEU A 53 4.50 20.31 -14.39
C LEU A 53 5.44 20.56 -13.19
N LEU A 54 6.19 21.67 -13.20
CA LEU A 54 7.04 22.06 -12.07
C LEU A 54 6.19 22.41 -10.84
N PHE A 55 5.16 23.24 -11.01
CA PHE A 55 4.24 23.57 -9.92
C PHE A 55 3.51 22.33 -9.38
N TYR A 56 3.10 21.41 -10.26
CA TYR A 56 2.51 20.14 -9.87
C TYR A 56 3.44 19.34 -8.94
N GLN A 57 4.71 19.15 -9.34
CA GLN A 57 5.66 18.37 -8.56
C GLN A 57 5.98 19.03 -7.20
N ILE A 58 6.20 20.35 -7.17
CA ILE A 58 6.49 21.08 -5.94
C ILE A 58 5.32 20.96 -4.95
N HIS A 59 4.09 21.20 -5.41
CA HIS A 59 2.92 21.10 -4.55
C HIS A 59 2.64 19.67 -4.11
N LEU A 60 2.85 18.68 -4.98
CA LEU A 60 2.70 17.27 -4.64
C LEU A 60 3.68 16.87 -3.54
N LYS A 61 4.95 17.25 -3.69
CA LYS A 61 6.00 16.99 -2.70
C LYS A 61 5.66 17.62 -1.36
N LYS A 62 5.33 18.92 -1.36
CA LYS A 62 4.94 19.65 -0.13
C LYS A 62 3.72 19.04 0.57
N ARG A 63 2.74 18.51 -0.18
CA ARG A 63 1.54 17.86 0.41
C ARG A 63 1.83 16.47 0.96
N LYS A 64 2.79 15.74 0.37
CA LYS A 64 3.28 14.45 0.86
C LYS A 64 4.16 14.61 2.11
N GLU A 65 4.93 15.70 2.16
CA GLU A 65 5.80 16.07 3.29
C GLU A 65 5.06 16.79 4.42
N ASN A 66 3.82 17.22 4.18
CA ASN A 66 2.98 17.73 5.27
C ASN A 66 2.79 16.61 6.30
N ASP A 67 3.17 16.91 7.54
CA ASP A 67 3.47 15.96 8.61
C ASP A 67 2.38 14.89 8.80
N LYS A 68 1.11 15.32 8.76
CA LYS A 68 -0.05 14.43 8.90
C LYS A 68 -0.21 13.42 7.75
N ASN A 69 0.12 13.78 6.52
CA ASN A 69 0.02 12.87 5.38
C ASN A 69 1.26 11.99 5.25
N TYR A 70 2.44 12.53 5.60
CA TYR A 70 3.71 11.83 5.50
C TYR A 70 3.72 10.53 6.31
N TYR A 71 3.42 10.61 7.61
CA TYR A 71 3.41 9.44 8.48
C TYR A 71 2.30 8.44 8.11
N VAL A 72 1.13 8.94 7.70
CA VAL A 72 0.02 8.07 7.28
C VAL A 72 0.39 7.26 6.03
N ILE A 73 0.96 7.91 5.01
CA ILE A 73 1.40 7.22 3.78
C ILE A 73 2.54 6.26 4.08
N LYS A 74 3.53 6.69 4.87
CA LYS A 74 4.69 5.87 5.23
C LYS A 74 4.29 4.61 5.99
N ASN A 75 3.41 4.74 6.97
CA ASN A 75 2.93 3.61 7.77
C ASN A 75 2.08 2.66 6.91
N LYS A 76 1.14 3.17 6.10
CA LYS A 76 0.34 2.32 5.21
C LYS A 76 1.18 1.57 4.19
N LYS A 77 2.22 2.19 3.63
CA LYS A 77 3.16 1.51 2.73
C LYS A 77 3.96 0.41 3.43
N LYS A 78 4.38 0.67 4.68
CA LYS A 78 5.03 -0.34 5.51
C LYS A 78 4.10 -1.54 5.70
N ASP A 79 2.84 -1.31 6.09
CA ASP A 79 1.85 -2.37 6.30
C ASP A 79 1.61 -3.20 5.02
N ILE A 80 1.47 -2.54 3.87
CA ILE A 80 1.32 -3.21 2.56
C ILE A 80 2.50 -4.15 2.29
N ILE A 81 3.74 -3.69 2.53
CA ILE A 81 4.95 -4.50 2.30
C ILE A 81 4.96 -5.73 3.23
N TYR A 82 4.60 -5.56 4.50
CA TYR A 82 4.56 -6.69 5.43
C TYR A 82 3.55 -7.75 5.00
N VAL A 83 2.33 -7.32 4.68
CA VAL A 83 1.26 -8.22 4.23
C VAL A 83 1.65 -8.91 2.92
N GLU A 84 2.32 -8.21 2.00
CA GLU A 84 2.80 -8.81 0.75
C GLU A 84 3.86 -9.88 0.98
N LEU A 85 4.82 -9.63 1.87
CA LEU A 85 5.83 -10.63 2.25
C LEU A 85 5.19 -11.87 2.89
N GLU A 86 4.14 -11.67 3.67
CA GLU A 86 3.40 -12.76 4.32
C GLU A 86 2.63 -13.61 3.31
N ILE A 87 1.95 -12.99 2.34
CA ILE A 87 1.32 -13.68 1.21
C ILE A 87 2.34 -14.50 0.43
N GLN A 88 3.49 -13.91 0.09
CA GLN A 88 4.56 -14.60 -0.65
C GLN A 88 5.10 -15.80 0.13
N PHE A 89 5.31 -15.64 1.44
CA PHE A 89 5.76 -16.73 2.31
C PHE A 89 4.74 -17.89 2.32
N LEU A 90 3.47 -17.59 2.55
CA LEU A 90 2.39 -18.60 2.59
C LEU A 90 2.25 -19.33 1.25
N LYS A 91 2.25 -18.59 0.13
CA LYS A 91 2.20 -19.19 -1.22
C LYS A 91 3.39 -20.12 -1.45
N SER A 92 4.61 -19.68 -1.16
CA SER A 92 5.80 -20.50 -1.32
C SER A 92 5.77 -21.76 -0.44
N LYS A 93 5.18 -21.67 0.76
CA LYS A 93 5.03 -22.82 1.65
C LYS A 93 3.99 -23.81 1.12
N LEU A 94 2.82 -23.33 0.69
CA LEU A 94 1.76 -24.15 0.12
C LEU A 94 2.20 -24.86 -1.17
N GLU A 95 3.03 -24.22 -2.01
CA GLU A 95 3.61 -24.84 -3.20
C GLU A 95 4.57 -26.01 -2.88
N LYS A 96 5.23 -25.98 -1.72
CA LYS A 96 6.19 -27.00 -1.28
C LYS A 96 5.55 -28.16 -0.49
N MET A 97 4.24 -28.09 -0.23
CA MET A 97 3.46 -29.09 0.53
C MET A 97 2.53 -29.91 -0.36
#